data_AF-A0A7J6V394-F1
#
_entry.id   AF-A0A7J6V394-F1
#
_cell.length_a   1.000
_cell.length_b   1.000
_cell.length_c   1.000
_cell.angle_alpha   90.00
_cell.angle_beta   90.00
_cell.angle_gamma   90.00
#
_symmetry.space_group_name_H-M   'P 1'
#
loop_
_entity.id
_entity.type
_entity.pdbx_description
1 polymer ?
#
loop_
_entity_poly.entity_id
_entity_poly.type
_entity_poly.pdbx_seq_one_letter_code
_entity_poly.pdbx_strand_id
1 'polypeptide(L)' 'MKKLEETVRSIEVPGLLWGASKLVAVGYGIKKLQIMMTIIDDLVSVDTLIEERLTVEPANEYIQSCDIVAFNKI' A
#
# COMPACT_ATOMS: atom_id res chain seq x y z
N MET A 1 -0.25 11.88 7.69
CA MET A 1 0.55 10.97 6.84
C MET A 1 1.32 9.90 7.59
N LYS A 2 1.88 10.16 8.79
CA LYS A 2 2.55 9.09 9.57
C LYS A 2 1.63 7.91 9.86
N LYS A 3 0.42 8.17 10.36
CA LYS A 3 -0.61 7.14 10.60
C LYS A 3 -0.93 6.30 9.35
N LEU A 4 -1.09 6.93 8.19
CA LEU A 4 -1.34 6.23 6.93
C LEU A 4 -0.22 5.23 6.63
N GLU A 5 1.04 5.65 6.75
CA GLU A 5 2.18 4.77 6.53
C GLU A 5 2.29 3.67 7.59
N GLU A 6 2.06 3.99 8.87
CA GLU A 6 2.03 3.02 9.96
C GLU A 6 0.95 1.95 9.74
N THR A 7 -0.26 2.36 9.33
CA THR A 7 -1.35 1.44 9.01
C THR A 7 -0.97 0.53 7.84
N VAL A 8 -0.42 1.07 6.75
CA VAL A 8 0.02 0.24 5.61
C VAL A 8 1.13 -0.73 6.03
N ARG A 9 2.12 -0.27 6.81
CA ARG A 9 3.23 -1.11 7.29
C ARG A 9 2.81 -2.16 8.31
N SER A 10 1.71 -1.95 9.02
CA SER A 10 1.15 -2.93 9.98
C SER A 10 0.52 -4.15 9.31
N ILE A 11 0.28 -4.11 7.99
CA ILE A 11 -0.23 -5.24 7.23
C ILE A 11 0.91 -6.23 7.03
N GLU A 12 0.87 -7.32 7.78
CA GLU A 12 1.79 -8.45 7.69
C GLU A 12 1.12 -9.64 7.01
N VAL A 13 1.67 -10.06 5.87
CA VAL A 13 1.21 -11.22 5.10
C VAL A 13 2.43 -12.06 4.71
N PRO A 14 2.37 -13.40 4.83
CA PRO A 14 3.46 -14.25 4.36
C PRO A 14 3.79 -14.01 2.88
N GLY A 15 5.05 -13.67 2.60
CA GLY A 15 5.49 -13.35 1.24
C GLY A 15 5.32 -11.89 0.82
N LEU A 16 4.82 -11.01 1.68
CA LEU A 16 4.78 -9.56 1.46
C LEU A 16 5.94 -8.88 2.20
N LEU A 17 6.66 -8.02 1.48
CA LEU A 17 7.75 -7.20 2.02
C LEU A 17 7.53 -5.73 1.66
N TRP A 18 7.39 -4.89 2.68
CA TRP A 18 7.29 -3.44 2.50
C TRP A 18 8.66 -2.80 2.33
N GLY A 19 8.81 -1.99 1.28
CA GLY A 19 10.04 -1.28 0.94
C GLY A 19 10.05 0.19 1.35
N ALA A 20 10.81 0.98 0.60
CA ALA A 20 10.88 2.42 0.78
C ALA A 20 9.57 3.10 0.38
N SER A 21 9.25 4.17 1.10
CA SER A 21 8.07 5.00 0.91
C SER A 21 8.47 6.45 0.65
N LYS A 22 7.61 7.20 -0.05
CA LYS A 22 7.73 8.64 -0.23
C LYS A 22 6.36 9.29 -0.33
N LEU A 23 6.28 10.56 0.05
CA LEU A 23 5.09 11.38 -0.16
C LEU A 23 5.22 12.13 -1.48
N VAL A 24 4.26 11.93 -2.38
CA VAL A 24 4.24 12.57 -3.70
C VAL A 24 3.07 13.56 -3.76
N ALA A 25 3.33 14.79 -4.19
CA ALA A 25 2.28 15.78 -4.37
C ALA A 25 1.41 15.42 -5.58
N VAL A 26 0.09 15.49 -5.42
CA VAL A 26 -0.90 15.25 -6.48
C VAL A 26 -1.63 16.53 -6.93
N GLY A 27 -1.54 17.60 -6.14
CA GLY A 27 -2.13 18.91 -6.45
C GLY A 27 -2.86 19.50 -5.23
N TYR A 28 -3.17 20.81 -5.28
CA TYR A 28 -4.00 21.49 -4.27
C TYR A 28 -3.56 21.28 -2.81
N GLY A 29 -2.26 21.12 -2.55
CA GLY A 29 -1.72 20.84 -1.22
C GLY A 29 -1.86 19.39 -0.75
N ILE A 30 -2.52 18.53 -1.52
CA ILE A 30 -2.71 17.10 -1.23
C ILE A 30 -1.48 16.31 -1.67
N LYS A 31 -1.05 15.38 -0.81
CA LYS A 31 0.01 14.42 -1.07
C LYS A 31 -0.58 13.02 -1.01
N LYS A 32 -0.05 12.09 -1.80
CA LYS A 32 -0.30 10.65 -1.70
C LYS A 32 0.91 9.93 -1.13
N LEU A 33 0.69 8.83 -0.43
CA LEU A 33 1.74 7.90 -0.05
C LEU A 33 2.03 6.99 -1.24
N GLN A 34 3.29 6.97 -1.68
CA GLN A 34 3.79 5.98 -2.63
C GLN A 34 4.76 5.08 -1.87
N ILE A 35 4.44 3.79 -1.79
CA ILE A 35 5.26 2.79 -1.11
C ILE A 35 5.57 1.64 -2.06
N MET A 36 6.81 1.15 -2.01
CA MET A 36 7.20 -0.07 -2.74
C MET A 36 6.85 -1.29 -1.92
N MET A 37 6.42 -2.36 -2.58
CA MET A 37 6.27 -3.68 -1.98
C MET A 37 6.85 -4.73 -2.92
N THR A 38 7.36 -5.80 -2.33
CA THR A 38 7.78 -7.02 -3.03
C THR A 38 6.89 -8.15 -2.53
N ILE A 39 6.38 -8.96 -3.45
CA ILE A 39 5.51 -10.08 -3.15
C ILE A 39 6.09 -11.37 -3.70
N ILE A 40 5.74 -12.49 -3.07
CA ILE A 40 5.91 -13.83 -3.63
C ILE A 40 4.61 -14.18 -4.37
N ASP A 41 4.67 -14.27 -5.70
CA ASP A 41 3.50 -14.49 -6.58
C ASP A 41 2.65 -15.70 -6.16
N ASP A 42 3.28 -16.78 -5.67
CA ASP A 42 2.59 -18.01 -5.23
C ASP A 42 1.81 -17.85 -3.92
N LEU A 43 2.09 -16.80 -3.13
CA LEU A 43 1.53 -16.61 -1.78
C LEU A 43 0.63 -15.38 -1.67
N VAL A 44 0.90 -14.33 -2.45
CA VAL A 44 0.23 -13.03 -2.31
C VAL A 44 -0.26 -12.55 -3.67
N SER A 45 -1.57 -12.32 -3.75
CA SER A 45 -2.18 -11.59 -4.86
C SER A 45 -2.27 -10.10 -4.51
N VAL A 46 -1.82 -9.23 -5.41
CA VAL A 46 -1.89 -7.77 -5.24
C VAL A 46 -3.34 -7.29 -5.13
N ASP A 47 -4.23 -7.84 -5.97
CA ASP A 47 -5.64 -7.46 -5.98
C ASP A 47 -6.31 -7.80 -4.64
N THR A 48 -6.07 -9.02 -4.13
CA THR A 48 -6.57 -9.47 -2.83
C THR A 48 -6.01 -8.62 -1.68
N LEU A 49 -4.73 -8.25 -1.73
CA LEU A 49 -4.14 -7.38 -0.72
C LEU A 49 -4.81 -6.00 -0.69
N ILE A 50 -5.11 -5.44 -1.86
CA ILE A 50 -5.78 -4.15 -1.97
C ILE A 50 -7.19 -4.25 -1.40
N GLU A 51 -7.99 -5.20 -1.90
CA GLU A 51 -9.41 -5.33 -1.57
C GLU A 51 -9.65 -5.76 -0.12
N GLU A 52 -8.88 -6.72 0.40
CA GLU A 52 -9.13 -7.35 1.71
C GLU A 52 -8.31 -6.75 2.85
N ARG A 53 -7.27 -5.95 2.57
CA ARG A 53 -6.41 -5.38 3.62
C ARG A 53 -6.32 -3.86 3.57
N LEU A 54 -6.12 -3.27 2.40
CA LEU A 54 -5.91 -1.82 2.28
C LEU A 54 -7.22 -1.04 2.22
N THR A 55 -8.30 -1.60 1.67
CA THR A 55 -9.60 -0.92 1.54
C THR A 55 -10.65 -1.33 2.57
N VAL A 56 -10.28 -2.16 3.56
CA VAL A 56 -11.18 -2.60 4.65
C VAL A 56 -10.92 -1.85 5.96
N GLU A 57 -11.85 -1.96 6.90
CA GLU A 57 -11.63 -1.47 8.27
C GLU A 57 -10.50 -2.26 8.97
N PRO A 58 -9.60 -1.60 9.73
CA PRO A 58 -9.59 -0.17 10.07
C PRO A 58 -8.78 0.71 9.10
N ALA A 59 -8.23 0.15 8.02
CA ALA A 59 -7.33 0.87 7.11
C ALA A 59 -8.04 1.92 6.24
N ASN A 60 -9.31 1.68 5.91
CA ASN A 60 -10.17 2.59 5.15
C ASN A 60 -10.41 3.96 5.82
N GLU A 61 -10.14 4.10 7.13
CA GLU A 61 -10.19 5.40 7.82
C GLU A 61 -9.12 6.36 7.32
N TYR A 62 -7.99 5.81 6.87
CA TYR A 62 -6.83 6.58 6.39
C TYR A 62 -6.62 6.46 4.88
N ILE A 63 -7.06 5.35 4.28
CA ILE A 63 -6.88 5.03 2.86
C ILE A 63 -8.21 5.25 2.13
N GLN A 64 -8.27 6.27 1.26
CA GLN A 64 -9.45 6.52 0.42
C GLN A 64 -9.52 5.61 -0.80
N SER A 65 -8.36 5.32 -1.41
CA SER A 65 -8.21 4.44 -2.56
C SER A 65 -6.75 3.98 -2.67
N CYS A 66 -6.51 2.92 -3.43
CA CYS A 66 -5.17 2.43 -3.73
C CYS A 66 -5.05 2.19 -5.24
N ASP A 67 -3.91 2.58 -5.82
CA ASP A 67 -3.60 2.40 -7.24
C ASP A 67 -2.18 1.87 -7.41
N ILE A 68 -2.00 1.02 -8.41
CA ILE A 68 -0.68 0.50 -8.79
C ILE A 68 0.03 1.53 -9.67
N VAL A 69 1.13 2.10 -9.17
CA VAL A 69 1.92 3.08 -9.93
C VAL A 69 2.76 2.41 -11.02
N ALA A 70 3.39 1.29 -10.68
CA ALA A 70 4.22 0.48 -11.58
C ALA A 70 4.31 -0.94 -11.03
N PHE A 71 4.42 -1.92 -11.93
CA PHE A 71 4.60 -3.32 -11.58
C PHE A 71 5.77 -3.89 -12.39
N ASN A 72 6.77 -4.44 -11.70
CA ASN A 72 7.95 -5.04 -12.31
C ASN A 72 8.14 -6.45 -11.76
N LYS A 73 8.53 -7.38 -12.62
CA LYS A 73 8.92 -8.73 -12.21
C LYS A 73 10.41 -8.74 -11.85
N ILE A 74 10.75 -9.42 -10.76
CA ILE A 74 12.12 -9.56 -10.23
C ILE A 74 12.50 -11.04 -10.19
#